data_AF-A0A1G0BG35-F1
#
_entry.id   AF-A0A1G0BG35-F1
#
_cell.length_a   1.000
_cell.length_b   1.000
_cell.length_c   1.000
_cell.angle_alpha   90.00
_cell.angle_beta   90.00
_cell.angle_gamma   90.00
#
_symmetry.space_group_name_H-M   'P 1'
#
loop_
_entity.id
_entity.type
_entity.pdbx_description
1 polymer ?
#
loop_
_entity_poly.entity_id
_entity_poly.type
_entity_poly.pdbx_seq_one_letter_code
_entity_poly.pdbx_strand_id
1 'polypeptide(L)' 'MAQIKELTRFKVPLGSQEIELQQIDHAEGGMSLLRIRIREGKRFTIFDIDPLTAQQWADAMQDWALSQDEQSQHE' A
#
# COMPACT_ATOMS: atom_id res chain seq x y z
N MET A 1 -6.72 -13.11 18.84
CA MET A 1 -7.18 -12.93 17.44
C MET A 1 -6.59 -11.62 16.94
N ALA A 2 -6.07 -11.56 15.71
CA ALA A 2 -5.55 -10.31 15.19
C ALA A 2 -6.71 -9.35 14.85
N GLN A 3 -6.60 -8.09 15.25
CA GLN A 3 -7.57 -7.05 14.88
C GLN A 3 -7.19 -6.48 13.51
N ILE A 4 -8.17 -6.35 12.62
CA ILE A 4 -7.98 -5.79 11.29
C ILE A 4 -8.67 -4.43 11.24
N LYS A 5 -7.95 -3.42 10.80
CA LYS A 5 -8.47 -2.07 10.58
C LYS A 5 -8.24 -1.68 9.12
N GLU A 6 -9.31 -1.42 8.38
CA GLU A 6 -9.21 -0.90 7.01
C GLU A 6 -8.68 0.55 7.03
N LEU A 7 -7.70 0.84 6.17
CA LEU A 7 -7.10 2.16 6.05
C LEU A 7 -7.57 2.87 4.78
N THR A 8 -7.48 2.20 3.63
CA THR A 8 -7.96 2.75 2.36
C THR A 8 -8.18 1.65 1.32
N ARG A 9 -8.94 1.97 0.29
CA ARG A 9 -9.19 1.12 -0.87
C ARG A 9 -9.37 1.98 -2.12
N PHE A 10 -8.65 1.65 -3.18
CA PHE A 10 -8.69 2.40 -4.44
C PHE A 10 -8.46 1.49 -5.64
N LYS A 11 -8.87 1.97 -6.82
CA LYS A 11 -8.68 1.27 -8.09
C LYS A 11 -7.58 1.93 -8.89
N VAL A 12 -6.69 1.12 -9.44
CA VAL A 12 -5.67 1.56 -10.40
C VAL A 12 -6.35 1.66 -11.78
N PRO A 13 -6.27 2.83 -12.46
CA PRO A 13 -6.91 3.03 -13.77
C PRO A 13 -6.39 2.05 -14.83
N LEU A 14 -5.09 1.73 -14.77
CA LEU A 14 -4.43 0.79 -15.65
C LEU A 14 -4.58 -0.64 -15.08
N GLY A 15 -5.21 -1.54 -15.83
CA GLY A 15 -5.27 -2.97 -15.49
C GLY A 15 -6.41 -3.41 -14.57
N SER A 16 -7.36 -2.52 -14.22
CA SER A 16 -8.50 -2.86 -13.36
C SER A 16 -8.11 -3.50 -12.01
N GLN A 17 -6.94 -3.10 -11.49
CA GLN A 17 -6.46 -3.58 -10.20
C GLN A 17 -7.14 -2.83 -9.06
N GLU A 18 -7.44 -3.54 -7.98
CA GLU A 18 -7.96 -2.96 -6.76
C GLU A 18 -6.95 -3.18 -5.64
N ILE A 19 -6.54 -2.09 -5.01
CA ILE A 19 -5.58 -2.09 -3.90
C ILE A 19 -6.33 -1.73 -2.63
N GLU A 20 -6.10 -2.50 -1.59
CA GLU A 20 -6.65 -2.29 -0.26
C GLU A 20 -5.51 -2.35 0.77
N LEU A 21 -5.47 -1.35 1.65
CA LEU A 21 -4.52 -1.25 2.75
C LEU A 21 -5.24 -1.47 4.06
N GLN A 22 -4.71 -2.38 4.89
CA GLN A 22 -5.26 -2.73 6.19
C GLN A 22 -4.14 -2.71 7.24
N GLN A 23 -4.41 -2.23 8.44
CA GLN A 23 -3.56 -2.47 9.60
C GLN A 23 -3.98 -3.79 10.26
N ILE A 24 -3.00 -4.63 10.57
CA ILE A 24 -3.16 -5.88 11.30
C ILE A 24 -2.45 -5.76 12.64
N ASP A 25 -3.23 -5.78 13.72
CA ASP A 25 -2.70 -5.76 15.09
C ASP A 25 -2.71 -7.18 15.66
N HIS A 26 -1.52 -7.70 15.95
CA HIS A 26 -1.38 -8.99 16.62
C HIS A 26 -1.64 -8.85 18.12
N ALA A 27 -2.37 -9.80 18.72
CA ALA A 27 -2.62 -9.80 20.16
C ALA A 27 -1.31 -9.93 20.98
N GLU A 28 -1.34 -9.48 22.23
CA GLU A 28 -0.21 -9.54 23.19
C GLU A 28 0.98 -8.61 22.88
N GLY A 29 0.71 -7.42 22.33
CA GLY A 29 1.75 -6.39 22.12
C GLY A 29 2.70 -6.68 20.96
N GLY A 30 2.29 -7.55 20.03
CA GLY A 30 2.98 -7.76 18.77
C GLY A 30 3.00 -6.50 17.90
N MET A 31 3.96 -6.44 16.98
CA MET A 31 4.09 -5.32 16.03
C MET A 31 2.85 -5.22 15.12
N SER A 32 2.32 -4.01 14.97
CA SER A 32 1.31 -3.70 13.95
C SER A 32 1.93 -3.79 12.56
N LEU A 33 1.30 -4.53 11.67
CA LEU A 33 1.74 -4.68 10.27
C LEU A 33 0.78 -3.96 9.33
N LEU A 34 1.31 -3.44 8.23
CA LEU A 34 0.52 -2.96 7.11
C LEU A 34 0.33 -4.12 6.13
N ARG A 35 -0.90 -4.59 6.01
CA ARG A 35 -1.31 -5.56 4.99
C ARG A 35 -1.72 -4.84 3.72
N ILE A 36 -1.08 -5.21 2.63
CA ILE A 36 -1.39 -4.75 1.27
C ILE A 36 -2.08 -5.89 0.53
N ARG A 37 -3.26 -5.63 0.00
CA ARG A 37 -4.04 -6.59 -0.79
C ARG A 37 -4.25 -6.02 -2.18
N ILE A 38 -3.73 -6.73 -3.17
CA ILE A 38 -3.87 -6.37 -4.58
C ILE A 38 -4.73 -7.43 -5.24
N ARG A 39 -5.85 -7.02 -5.83
CA ARG A 39 -6.74 -7.87 -6.61
C ARG A 39 -6.67 -7.49 -8.08
N GLU A 40 -6.37 -8.48 -8.92
CA GLU A 40 -6.36 -8.37 -10.38
C GLU A 40 -7.27 -9.47 -10.96
N GLY A 41 -8.55 -9.15 -11.15
CA GLY A 41 -9.56 -10.11 -11.57
C GLY A 41 -9.72 -11.27 -10.57
N LYS A 42 -9.15 -12.43 -10.91
CA LYS A 42 -9.12 -13.66 -10.09
C LYS A 42 -7.80 -13.85 -9.32
N ARG A 43 -6.76 -13.06 -9.62
CA ARG A 43 -5.46 -13.12 -8.95
C ARG A 43 -5.48 -12.22 -7.73
N PHE A 44 -4.89 -12.71 -6.65
CA PHE A 44 -4.76 -11.99 -5.40
C PHE A 44 -3.31 -12.08 -4.93
N THR A 45 -2.75 -10.93 -4.61
CA THR A 45 -1.45 -10.82 -3.96
C THR A 45 -1.68 -10.17 -2.62
N ILE A 46 -1.25 -10.82 -1.55
CA ILE A 46 -1.36 -10.31 -0.18
C ILE A 46 0.02 -10.44 0.46
N PHE A 47 0.50 -9.36 1.04
CA PHE A 47 1.74 -9.35 1.80
C PHE A 47 1.64 -8.29 2.90
N ASP A 48 2.41 -8.52 3.95
CA ASP A 48 2.44 -7.68 5.14
C ASP A 48 3.83 -7.07 5.24
N ILE A 49 3.90 -5.77 5.54
CA ILE A 49 5.15 -5.05 5.77
C ILE A 49 5.13 -4.36 7.14
N ASP A 50 6.28 -4.24 7.75
CA ASP A 50 6.46 -3.53 9.01
C ASP A 50 6.45 -1.99 8.80
N PRO A 51 6.32 -1.19 9.87
CA PRO A 51 6.25 0.27 9.76
C PRO A 51 7.47 0.92 9.10
N LEU A 52 8.69 0.38 9.29
CA LEU A 52 9.89 0.94 8.68
C LEU A 52 9.90 0.72 7.17
N THR A 53 9.53 -0.49 6.73
CA THR A 53 9.37 -0.80 5.30
C THR A 53 8.25 0.02 4.67
N ALA A 54 7.13 0.23 5.37
CA ALA A 54 6.03 1.06 4.90
C ALA A 54 6.44 2.54 4.68
N GLN A 55 7.27 3.09 5.57
CA GLN A 55 7.82 4.44 5.40
C GLN A 55 8.69 4.53 4.15
N GLN A 56 9.60 3.57 3.94
CA GLN A 56 10.47 3.55 2.75
C GLN A 56 9.66 3.50 1.44
N TRP A 57 8.55 2.75 1.44
CA TRP A 57 7.62 2.70 0.31
C TRP A 57 6.94 4.04 0.07
N ALA A 58 6.45 4.69 1.13
CA ALA A 58 5.79 5.98 1.04
C ALA A 58 6.74 7.06 0.46
N ASP A 59 7.97 7.12 0.97
CA ASP A 59 8.97 8.07 0.50
C ASP A 59 9.31 7.84 -0.98
N ALA A 60 9.59 6.59 -1.37
CA ALA A 60 9.92 6.26 -2.76
C ALA A 60 8.77 6.55 -3.74
N MET A 61 7.52 6.27 -3.36
CA MET A 61 6.35 6.58 -4.18
C MET A 61 6.12 8.09 -4.30
N GLN A 62 6.32 8.84 -3.21
CA GLN A 62 6.16 10.30 -3.20
C GLN A 62 7.23 10.98 -4.06
N ASP A 63 8.50 10.58 -3.91
CA ASP A 63 9.61 11.09 -4.71
C ASP A 63 9.39 10.84 -6.21
N TRP A 64 8.93 9.62 -6.56
CA TRP A 64 8.58 9.31 -7.94
C TRP A 64 7.45 10.19 -8.46
N ALA A 65 6.36 10.38 -7.71
CA ALA A 65 5.24 11.21 -8.15
C ALA A 65 5.66 12.67 -8.40
N LEU A 66 6.48 13.25 -7.50
CA LEU A 66 6.99 14.62 -7.67
C LEU A 66 7.87 14.75 -8.92
N SER A 67 8.69 13.73 -9.23
CA SER A 67 9.54 13.75 -10.43
C SER A 67 8.74 13.80 -11.75
N GLN A 68 7.51 13.28 -11.78
CA GLN A 68 6.67 13.32 -12.99
C GLN A 68 6.11 14.72 -13.25
N ASP A 69 5.81 15.48 -12.20
CA ASP A 69 5.36 16.87 -12.30
C ASP A 69 6.49 17.77 -12.80
N GLU A 70 7.72 17.54 -12.35
CA GLU A 70 8.90 18.27 -12.83
C GLU A 70 9.19 17.96 -14.32
N GLN A 71 9.06 16.70 -14.74
CA GLN A 71 9.24 16.30 -16.14
C GLN A 71 8.18 16.92 -17.06
N SER A 72 6.93 16.98 -16.60
CA SER A 72 5.82 17.57 -17.36
C SER A 72 5.92 19.09 -17.54
N GLN A 73 6.73 19.78 -16.72
CA GLN A 73 6.98 21.23 -16.84
C GLN A 73 8.11 21.58 -17.82
N HIS A 74 8.89 20.60 -18.26
CA HIS A 74 10.03 20.78 -19.16
C HIS A 74 9.78 20.27 -20.59
N GLU A 75 8.57 19.75 -20.88
CA GLU A 75 8.06 19.40 -22.22
C GLU A 75 7.15 20.50 -22.78
#